data_AF-A0A2V7R1L4-F1
#
_entry.id   AF-A0A2V7R1L4-F1
#
_cell.length_a   1.000
_cell.length_b   1.000
_cell.length_c   1.000
_cell.angle_alpha   90.00
_cell.angle_beta   90.00
_cell.angle_gamma   90.00
#
_symmetry.space_group_name_H-M   'P 1'
#
loop_
_entity.id
_entity.type
_entity.pdbx_description
1 polymer ?
#
loop_
_entity_poly.entity_id
_entity_poly.type
_entity_poly.pdbx_seq_one_letter_code
_entity_poly.pdbx_strand_id
1 'polypeptide(L)'
;MNARAFRWGVADSETTTGAQVTRLEYASGRTPAYFQFDRYLHKHYALYSWGDGNELEEHFAGTWPHQVLHVARWIARLEHQARTREQLVP
;
A
#
# COMPACT_ATOMS: atom_id res chain seq x y z
N MET A 1 4.55 6.85 -14.09
CA MET A 1 3.61 5.95 -13.37
C MET A 1 2.31 5.85 -14.15
N ASN A 2 1.73 4.65 -14.29
CA ASN A 2 0.47 4.46 -15.02
C ASN A 2 -0.71 4.33 -14.05
N ALA A 3 -1.62 5.29 -14.03
CA ALA A 3 -2.79 5.25 -13.14
C ALA A 3 -3.71 4.04 -13.39
N ARG A 4 -3.72 3.48 -14.60
CA ARG A 4 -4.50 2.26 -14.93
C ARG A 4 -3.92 0.98 -14.34
N ALA A 5 -2.71 1.04 -13.79
CA ALA A 5 -2.10 -0.11 -13.11
C ALA A 5 -2.53 -0.24 -11.65
N PHE A 6 -3.27 0.75 -11.12
CA PHE A 6 -3.92 0.62 -9.82
C PHE A 6 -5.16 -0.26 -9.92
N ARG A 7 -5.34 -1.13 -8.93
CA ARG A 7 -6.53 -1.96 -8.79
C ARG A 7 -6.90 -2.11 -7.33
N TRP A 8 -8.20 -2.13 -7.06
CA TRP A 8 -8.73 -2.51 -5.76
C TRP A 8 -8.87 -4.02 -5.70
N GLY A 9 -8.47 -4.59 -4.57
CA GLY A 9 -8.61 -6.00 -4.24
C GLY A 9 -9.04 -6.20 -2.80
N VAL A 10 -9.18 -7.46 -2.41
CA VAL A 10 -9.47 -7.89 -1.04
C VAL A 10 -8.33 -8.78 -0.58
N ALA A 11 -7.90 -8.61 0.66
CA ALA A 11 -6.88 -9.43 1.30
C ALA A 11 -7.36 -9.85 2.69
N ASP A 12 -6.79 -10.92 3.22
CA ASP A 12 -7.02 -11.30 4.61
C ASP A 12 -6.35 -10.27 5.54
N SER A 13 -6.99 -9.98 6.66
CA SER A 13 -6.43 -9.15 7.71
C SER A 13 -5.26 -9.88 8.37
N GLU A 14 -4.13 -9.21 8.53
CA GLU A 14 -2.95 -9.80 9.20
C GLU A 14 -3.18 -9.96 10.70
N THR A 15 -4.12 -9.18 11.26
CA THR A 15 -4.32 -9.04 12.69
C THR A 15 -5.64 -9.59 13.19
N THR A 16 -6.59 -9.86 12.29
CA THR A 16 -7.91 -10.39 12.63
C THR A 16 -8.20 -11.64 11.78
N THR A 17 -7.98 -12.82 12.38
CA THR A 17 -8.22 -14.10 11.70
C THR A 17 -9.63 -14.17 11.10
N GLY A 18 -9.70 -14.46 9.80
CA GLY A 18 -10.95 -14.61 9.06
C GLY A 18 -11.63 -13.29 8.67
N ALA A 19 -11.03 -12.14 8.98
CA ALA A 19 -11.49 -10.86 8.46
C ALA A 19 -10.83 -10.56 7.11
N GLN A 20 -11.58 -9.87 6.25
CA GLN A 20 -11.11 -9.38 4.97
C GLN A 20 -11.07 -7.86 4.95
N VAL A 21 -10.06 -7.32 4.28
CA VAL A 21 -9.82 -5.88 4.18
C VAL A 21 -9.56 -5.45 2.75
N THR A 22 -9.86 -4.19 2.47
CA THR A 22 -9.64 -3.58 1.17
C THR A 22 -8.16 -3.28 0.97
N ARG A 23 -7.62 -3.71 -0.17
CA ARG A 23 -6.23 -3.49 -0.56
C ARG A 23 -6.18 -2.74 -1.90
N LEU A 24 -5.40 -1.67 -1.95
CA LEU A 24 -5.03 -0.97 -3.18
C LEU A 24 -3.72 -1.53 -3.68
N GLU A 25 -3.71 -2.13 -4.86
CA GLU A 25 -2.50 -2.69 -5.47
C GLU A 25 -2.03 -1.83 -6.64
N TYR A 26 -0.71 -1.81 -6.85
CA TYR A 26 -0.07 -1.24 -8.03
C TYR A 26 0.82 -2.28 -8.69
N ALA A 27 0.52 -2.63 -9.95
CA ALA A 27 1.23 -3.67 -10.67
C ALA A 27 2.69 -3.28 -10.93
N SER A 28 3.63 -3.94 -10.27
CA SER A 28 5.07 -3.83 -10.52
C SER A 28 5.76 -5.19 -10.54
N GLY A 29 5.60 -5.94 -11.63
CA GLY A 29 6.34 -7.20 -11.84
C GLY A 29 5.85 -8.38 -10.98
N ARG A 30 6.77 -9.24 -10.53
CA ARG A 30 6.45 -10.50 -9.82
C ARG A 30 5.85 -10.29 -8.43
N THR A 31 6.11 -9.16 -7.80
CA THR A 31 5.58 -8.80 -6.49
C THR A 31 4.94 -7.41 -6.59
N PRO A 32 3.61 -7.30 -6.61
CA PRO A 32 2.96 -6.01 -6.73
C PRO A 32 3.18 -5.18 -5.46
N ALA A 33 3.40 -3.88 -5.63
CA ALA A 33 3.26 -2.94 -4.52
C ALA A 33 1.80 -2.91 -4.08
N TYR A 34 1.55 -2.71 -2.79
CA TYR A 34 0.19 -2.60 -2.29
C TYR A 34 0.10 -1.68 -1.08
N PHE A 35 -1.10 -1.23 -0.76
CA PHE A 35 -1.47 -0.53 0.46
C PHE A 35 -2.78 -1.10 0.99
N GLN A 36 -2.84 -1.46 2.26
CA GLN A 36 -3.96 -2.11 2.93
C GLN A 36 -4.35 -1.31 4.16
N PHE A 37 -5.65 -1.10 4.35
CA PHE A 37 -6.20 -0.54 5.58
C PHE A 37 -6.70 -1.69 6.46
N ASP A 38 -6.29 -1.72 7.71
CA ASP A 38 -6.62 -2.81 8.62
C ASP A 38 -6.84 -2.31 10.05
N ARG A 39 -7.26 -3.20 10.95
CA ARG A 39 -7.57 -2.89 12.34
C ARG A 39 -6.92 -3.88 13.28
N TYR A 40 -6.26 -3.35 14.31
CA TYR A 40 -5.70 -4.13 15.41
C TYR A 40 -6.09 -3.50 16.74
N LEU A 41 -6.65 -4.30 17.65
CA LEU A 41 -7.11 -3.84 18.98
C LEU A 41 -7.97 -2.56 18.90
N HIS A 42 -8.93 -2.55 17.96
CA HIS A 42 -9.81 -1.43 17.64
C HIS A 42 -9.15 -0.15 17.09
N LYS A 43 -7.83 -0.12 16.92
CA LYS A 43 -7.10 0.97 16.28
C LYS A 43 -6.96 0.71 14.78
N HIS A 44 -6.93 1.78 14.00
CA HIS A 44 -6.67 1.68 12.57
C HIS A 44 -5.16 1.64 12.33
N TYR A 45 -4.73 0.86 11.35
CA TYR A 45 -3.36 0.88 10.86
C TYR A 45 -3.36 0.64 9.35
N ALA A 46 -2.22 0.84 8.71
CA ALA A 46 -2.01 0.36 7.36
C ALA A 46 -0.79 -0.52 7.26
N LEU A 47 -0.88 -1.44 6.31
CA LEU A 47 0.22 -2.26 5.84
C LEU A 47 0.46 -1.90 4.38
N TYR A 48 1.71 -1.72 3.98
CA TYR A 48 2.02 -1.50 2.57
C TYR A 48 3.32 -2.18 2.17
N SER A 49 3.44 -2.46 0.87
CA SER A 49 4.68 -2.92 0.24
C SER A 49 5.06 -2.02 -0.92
N TRP A 50 6.36 -1.91 -1.18
CA TRP A 50 6.93 -1.22 -2.33
C TRP A 50 7.05 -2.11 -3.58
N GLY A 51 6.59 -3.38 -3.51
CA GLY A 51 6.66 -4.32 -4.63
C GLY A 51 8.01 -5.01 -4.79
N ASP A 52 8.81 -5.05 -3.73
CA ASP A 52 10.07 -5.78 -3.61
C ASP A 52 9.99 -6.93 -2.58
N GLY A 53 8.80 -7.18 -2.03
CA GLY A 53 8.57 -8.16 -0.97
C GLY A 53 8.83 -7.63 0.44
N ASN A 54 9.28 -6.38 0.59
CA ASN A 54 9.37 -5.75 1.91
C ASN A 54 8.01 -5.14 2.26
N GLU A 55 7.49 -5.54 3.40
CA GLU A 55 6.26 -5.02 3.98
C GLU A 55 6.61 -4.05 5.10
N LEU A 56 5.87 -2.94 5.18
CA LEU A 56 5.97 -1.99 6.27
C LEU A 56 4.60 -1.79 6.91
N GLU A 57 4.58 -1.90 8.23
CA GLU A 57 3.41 -1.65 9.05
C GLU A 57 3.51 -0.24 9.66
N GLU A 58 2.50 0.60 9.41
CA GLU A 58 2.35 1.89 10.06
C GLU A 58 1.07 1.92 10.90
N HIS A 59 1.23 2.12 12.20
CA HIS A 59 0.11 2.28 13.12
C HIS A 59 -0.38 3.72 13.16
N PHE A 60 -1.71 3.90 13.02
CA PHE A 60 -2.32 5.23 13.08
C PHE A 60 -3.18 5.38 14.32
N ALA A 61 -2.84 6.35 15.16
CA ALA A 61 -3.77 6.87 16.14
C ALA A 61 -4.58 8.01 15.50
N GLY A 62 -5.89 7.85 15.35
CA GLY A 62 -6.79 8.94 14.96
C GLY A 62 -7.77 8.64 13.82
N THR A 63 -8.28 9.72 13.22
CA THR A 63 -9.38 9.76 12.24
C THR A 63 -8.94 9.40 10.81
N TRP A 64 -9.91 9.07 9.95
CA TRP A 64 -9.71 8.74 8.53
C TRP A 64 -8.87 9.73 7.70
N PRO A 65 -8.98 11.07 7.87
CA PRO A 65 -8.15 12.02 7.12
C PRO A 65 -6.64 11.80 7.30
N HIS A 66 -6.20 11.39 8.49
CA HIS A 66 -4.78 11.05 8.69
C HIS A 66 -4.38 9.84 7.85
N GLN A 67 -5.26 8.84 7.69
CA GLN A 67 -4.95 7.64 6.92
C GLN A 67 -4.82 7.90 5.41
N VAL A 68 -5.58 8.85 4.86
CA VAL A 68 -5.49 9.23 3.44
C VAL A 68 -4.11 9.81 3.10
N LEU A 69 -3.47 10.53 4.04
CA LEU A 69 -2.12 11.06 3.84
C LEU A 69 -1.09 9.95 3.62
N HIS A 70 -1.27 8.80 4.27
CA HIS A 70 -0.34 7.66 4.12
C HIS A 70 -0.46 7.00 2.74
N VAL A 71 -1.68 6.89 2.20
CA VAL A 71 -1.87 6.49 0.80
C VAL A 71 -1.19 7.47 -0.14
N ALA A 72 -1.37 8.78 0.06
CA ALA A 72 -0.76 9.79 -0.80
C ALA A 72 0.78 9.71 -0.78
N ARG A 73 1.38 9.50 0.41
CA ARG A 73 2.82 9.28 0.57
C ARG A 73 3.29 8.02 -0.14
N TRP A 74 2.55 6.93 0.01
CA TRP A 74 2.85 5.67 -0.67
C TRP A 74 2.84 5.83 -2.19
N ILE A 75 1.81 6.47 -2.77
CA ILE A 75 1.72 6.77 -4.20
C ILE A 75 2.89 7.66 -4.65
N ALA A 76 3.19 8.74 -3.93
CA ALA A 76 4.28 9.65 -4.29
C ALA A 76 5.65 8.94 -4.30
N ARG A 77 5.86 7.97 -3.40
CA ARG A 77 7.06 7.14 -3.37
C ARG A 77 7.14 6.21 -4.58
N LEU A 78 6.03 5.55 -4.95
CA LEU A 78 5.96 4.71 -6.14
C LEU A 78 6.24 5.51 -7.42
N GLU A 79 5.70 6.73 -7.52
CA GLU A 79 6.00 7.62 -8.64
C GLU A 79 7.49 7.97 -8.73
N HIS A 80 8.11 8.28 -7.59
CA HIS A 80 9.53 8.57 -7.56
C HIS A 80 10.36 7.36 -7.99
N GLN A 81 10.05 6.15 -7.49
CA GLN A 81 10.74 4.92 -7.89
C GLN A 81 10.56 4.62 -9.39
N ALA A 82 9.37 4.84 -9.94
CA ALA A 82 9.11 4.64 -11.36
C ALA A 82 9.98 5.58 -12.22
N ARG A 83 10.05 6.87 -11.86
CA ARG A 83 10.90 7.86 -12.55
C ARG A 83 12.39 7.50 -12.48
N THR A 84 12.88 7.07 -11.32
CA THR A 84 14.28 6.66 -11.17
C THR A 84 14.61 5.41 -11.99
N ARG A 85 13.69 4.44 -12.09
CA ARG A 85 13.89 3.25 -12.94
C ARG A 85 13.92 3.59 -14.42
N GLU A 86 13.06 4.50 -14.88
CA GLU A 86 13.06 4.99 -16.28
C GLU A 86 14.39 5.67 -16.63
N GLN A 87 15.06 6.34 -15.68
CA GLN A 87 16.36 6.98 -15.89
C GLN A 87 17.55 6.00 -15.90
N LEU A 88 17.36 4.77 -15.43
CA LEU A 88 18.41 3.74 -15.33
C LEU A 88 18.37 2.72 -16.47
N VAL A 89 17.39 2.79 -17.37
CA VAL A 89 17.28 1.95 -18.56
C VAL A 89 17.64 2.81 -19.78
N PRO A 90 18.78 2.57 -20.46
CA PRO A 90 19.18 3.28 -21.68
C PRO A 90 18.21 3.05 -22.86
#